data_AF-A0A3B9F1V5-F1
#
_entry.id   AF-A0A3B9F1V5-F1
#
_cell.length_a   1.000
_cell.length_b   1.000
_cell.length_c   1.000
_cell.angle_alpha   90.00
_cell.angle_beta   90.00
_cell.angle_gamma   90.00
#
_symmetry.space_group_name_H-M   'P 1'
#
loop_
_entity.id
_entity.type
_entity.pdbx_description
1 polymer ?
#
loop_
_entity_poly.entity_id
_entity_poly.type
_entity_poly.pdbx_seq_one_letter_code
_entity_poly.pdbx_strand_id
1 'polypeptide(L)'
;DENWDVALRTKAEMENVRRRTDKDIANARKFGIEKMVNEILPVKDSMEMGLNAAVDLDIEDEAVHKIREGMELTLKMMVDALTKIGISEIAPEEGDAFNADFHQAMSMQEIPGKESNTIVAIMQKGYLLNERLLRPAMVMVAK
;
A
#
# COMPACT_ATOMS: atom_id res chain seq x y z
N ASP A 1 -19.67 36.62 -38.24
CA ASP A 1 -20.19 36.09 -36.96
C ASP A 1 -19.97 34.60 -36.82
N GLU A 2 -20.43 33.76 -37.74
CA GLU A 2 -20.24 32.29 -37.70
C GLU A 2 -18.77 31.83 -37.62
N ASN A 3 -17.87 32.40 -38.43
CA ASN A 3 -16.44 32.07 -38.38
C ASN A 3 -15.77 32.46 -37.05
N TRP A 4 -16.26 33.52 -36.40
CA TRP A 4 -15.73 33.97 -35.11
C TRP A 4 -16.20 33.05 -33.97
N ASP A 5 -17.46 32.61 -34.02
CA ASP A 5 -18.00 31.63 -33.09
C ASP A 5 -17.28 30.27 -33.22
N VAL A 6 -17.03 29.81 -34.45
CA VAL A 6 -16.23 28.61 -34.71
C VAL A 6 -14.80 28.75 -34.18
N ALA A 7 -14.16 29.91 -34.39
CA ALA A 7 -12.81 30.15 -33.87
C ALA A 7 -12.78 30.16 -32.32
N LEU A 8 -13.78 30.78 -31.69
CA LEU A 8 -13.91 30.83 -30.23
C LEU A 8 -14.15 29.43 -29.64
N ARG A 9 -15.04 28.64 -30.25
CA ARG A 9 -15.30 27.26 -29.84
C ARG A 9 -14.07 26.38 -30.02
N THR A 10 -13.38 26.48 -31.15
CA THR A 10 -12.14 25.73 -31.41
C THR A 10 -11.07 26.07 -30.38
N LYS A 11 -10.92 27.35 -30.02
CA LYS A 11 -9.99 27.79 -28.96
C LYS A 11 -10.38 27.19 -27.60
N ALA A 12 -11.66 27.21 -27.24
CA ALA A 12 -12.14 26.62 -26.00
C ALA A 12 -11.94 25.09 -25.96
N GLU A 13 -12.15 24.39 -27.08
CA GLU A 13 -11.86 22.96 -27.21
C GLU A 13 -10.36 22.68 -27.03
N MET A 14 -9.48 23.48 -27.63
CA MET A 14 -8.03 23.36 -27.43
C MET A 14 -7.61 23.57 -25.98
N GLU A 15 -8.16 24.58 -25.29
CA GLU A 15 -7.88 24.81 -23.87
C GLU A 15 -8.37 23.64 -23.00
N ASN A 16 -9.54 23.09 -23.31
CA ASN A 16 -10.07 21.90 -22.63
C ASN A 16 -9.21 20.65 -22.84
N VAL A 17 -8.73 20.42 -24.05
CA VAL A 17 -7.80 19.33 -24.37
C VAL A 17 -6.50 19.52 -23.62
N ARG A 18 -5.91 20.71 -23.64
CA ARG A 18 -4.66 21.01 -22.92
C ARG A 18 -4.79 20.71 -21.43
N ARG A 19 -5.83 21.23 -20.77
CA ARG A 19 -6.10 21.00 -19.35
C ARG A 19 -6.28 19.51 -19.03
N ARG A 20 -6.91 18.75 -19.92
CA ARG A 20 -7.09 17.30 -19.78
C ARG A 20 -5.76 16.57 -19.90
N THR A 21 -4.99 16.87 -20.93
CA THR A 21 -3.66 16.28 -21.15
C THR A 21 -2.72 16.54 -19.97
N ASP A 22 -2.72 17.76 -19.41
CA ASP A 22 -1.90 18.08 -18.24
C ASP A 22 -2.28 17.21 -17.02
N LYS A 23 -3.59 16.99 -16.82
CA LYS A 23 -4.09 16.09 -15.77
C LYS A 23 -3.70 14.63 -16.03
N ASP A 24 -3.81 14.16 -17.26
CA ASP A 24 -3.46 12.79 -17.64
C ASP A 24 -1.96 12.53 -17.47
N ILE A 25 -1.10 13.48 -17.84
CA ILE A 25 0.35 13.41 -17.60
C ILE A 25 0.66 13.39 -16.11
N ALA A 26 0.02 14.25 -15.31
CA ALA A 26 0.20 14.26 -13.86
C ALA A 26 -0.20 12.91 -13.23
N ASN A 27 -1.34 12.34 -13.66
CA ASN A 27 -1.80 11.03 -13.21
C ASN A 27 -0.84 9.90 -13.64
N ALA A 28 -0.37 9.91 -14.89
CA ALA A 28 0.58 8.92 -15.38
C ALA A 28 1.90 8.96 -14.61
N ARG A 29 2.38 10.15 -14.21
CA ARG A 29 3.56 10.29 -13.34
C ARG A 29 3.31 9.78 -11.93
N LYS A 30 2.14 10.09 -11.34
CA LYS A 30 1.79 9.71 -9.97
C LYS A 30 1.50 8.20 -9.82
N PHE A 31 0.98 7.56 -10.87
CA PHE A 31 0.46 6.18 -10.79
C PHE A 31 1.04 5.22 -11.83
N GLY A 32 1.95 5.65 -12.71
CA GLY A 32 2.51 4.80 -13.77
C GLY A 32 3.26 3.56 -13.26
N ILE A 33 3.71 3.57 -12.00
CA ILE A 33 4.40 2.45 -11.35
C ILE A 33 3.46 1.47 -10.62
N GLU A 34 2.15 1.73 -10.59
CA GLU A 34 1.16 0.95 -9.83
C GLU A 34 1.25 -0.55 -10.10
N LYS A 35 1.29 -0.94 -11.39
CA LYS A 35 1.42 -2.35 -11.78
C LYS A 35 2.72 -2.98 -11.28
N MET A 36 3.85 -2.28 -11.42
CA MET A 36 5.15 -2.79 -10.99
C MET A 36 5.19 -2.97 -9.47
N VAL A 37 4.66 -2.00 -8.71
CA VAL A 37 4.60 -2.08 -7.26
C VAL A 37 3.74 -3.26 -6.82
N ASN A 38 2.58 -3.47 -7.42
CA ASN A 38 1.72 -4.62 -7.09
C ASN A 38 2.40 -5.98 -7.25
N GLU A 39 3.32 -6.13 -8.21
CA GLU A 39 4.12 -7.36 -8.38
C GLU A 39 5.29 -7.46 -7.36
N ILE A 40 5.78 -6.32 -6.86
CA ILE A 40 6.89 -6.27 -5.89
C ILE A 40 6.42 -6.46 -4.44
N LEU A 41 5.21 -6.01 -4.09
CA LEU A 41 4.68 -6.12 -2.73
C LEU A 41 4.66 -7.56 -2.18
N PRO A 42 4.28 -8.61 -2.94
CA PRO A 42 4.37 -10.00 -2.49
C PRO A 42 5.80 -10.44 -2.13
N VAL A 43 6.83 -9.85 -2.75
CA VAL A 43 8.23 -10.12 -2.41
C VAL A 43 8.57 -9.55 -1.04
N LYS A 44 8.15 -8.31 -0.75
CA LYS A 44 8.28 -7.70 0.58
C LYS A 44 7.57 -8.56 1.63
N ASP A 45 6.30 -8.91 1.37
CA ASP A 45 5.49 -9.72 2.28
C ASP A 45 6.16 -11.08 2.57
N SER A 46 6.75 -11.72 1.55
CA SER A 46 7.46 -12.99 1.70
C SER A 46 8.75 -12.85 2.52
N MET A 47 9.48 -11.75 2.34
CA MET A 47 10.68 -11.46 3.15
C MET A 47 10.32 -11.23 4.62
N GLU A 48 9.25 -10.49 4.89
CA GLU A 48 8.72 -10.29 6.26
C GLU A 48 8.29 -11.62 6.88
N MET A 49 7.56 -12.46 6.13
CA MET A 49 7.16 -13.78 6.59
C MET A 49 8.35 -14.67 6.94
N GLY A 50 9.39 -14.67 6.10
CA GLY A 50 10.62 -15.43 6.36
C GLY A 50 11.39 -14.94 7.59
N LEU A 51 11.49 -13.62 7.77
CA LEU A 51 12.12 -13.03 8.95
C LEU A 51 11.35 -13.36 10.23
N ASN A 52 10.02 -13.26 10.21
CA ASN A 52 9.17 -13.60 11.35
C ASN A 52 9.31 -15.07 11.73
N ALA A 53 9.26 -15.98 10.75
CA ALA A 53 9.45 -17.42 10.99
C ALA A 53 10.84 -17.74 11.57
N ALA A 54 11.87 -16.96 11.23
CA ALA A 54 13.21 -17.10 11.78
C ALA A 54 13.34 -16.61 13.22
N VAL A 55 12.41 -15.79 13.73
CA VAL A 55 12.40 -15.38 15.16
C VAL A 55 12.06 -16.56 16.05
N ASP A 56 11.16 -17.43 15.60
CA ASP A 56 10.63 -18.56 16.38
C ASP A 56 11.57 -19.77 16.41
N LEU A 57 12.61 -19.76 15.56
CA LEU A 57 13.62 -20.80 15.52
C LEU A 57 14.73 -20.43 16.51
N ASP A 58 14.73 -21.08 17.68
CA ASP A 58 15.78 -20.98 18.70
C ASP A 58 17.11 -21.59 18.20
N ILE A 59 17.70 -20.94 17.19
CA ILE A 59 18.90 -21.36 16.50
C ILE A 59 20.06 -20.50 16.99
N GLU A 60 20.90 -21.08 17.85
CA GLU A 60 22.12 -20.43 18.38
C GLU A 60 23.29 -20.41 17.36
N ASP A 61 23.03 -20.60 16.07
CA ASP A 61 24.06 -20.61 15.03
C ASP A 61 24.41 -19.17 14.58
N GLU A 62 25.67 -18.76 14.80
CA GLU A 62 26.16 -17.42 14.46
C GLU A 62 26.05 -17.10 12.96
N ALA A 63 26.18 -18.08 12.07
CA ALA A 63 26.01 -17.87 10.63
C ALA A 63 24.56 -17.57 10.28
N VAL A 64 23.61 -18.25 10.94
CA VAL A 64 22.17 -17.99 10.77
C VAL A 64 21.81 -16.59 11.25
N HIS A 65 22.36 -16.15 12.39
CA HIS A 65 22.17 -14.77 12.87
C HIS A 65 22.66 -13.71 11.87
N LYS A 66 23.84 -13.89 11.27
CA LYS A 66 24.38 -12.96 10.27
C LYS A 66 23.52 -12.89 9.01
N ILE A 67 22.98 -14.03 8.57
CA ILE A 67 22.07 -14.06 7.42
C ILE A 67 20.78 -13.29 7.74
N ARG A 68 20.20 -13.52 8.93
CA ARG A 68 19.00 -12.81 9.39
C ARG A 68 19.22 -11.30 9.44
N GLU A 69 20.31 -10.84 10.05
CA GLU A 69 20.67 -9.42 10.09
C GLU A 69 20.78 -8.82 8.68
N GLY A 70 21.44 -9.52 7.75
CA GLY A 70 21.54 -9.10 6.36
C GLY A 70 20.18 -9.00 5.66
N MET A 71 19.26 -9.93 5.94
CA MET A 71 17.90 -9.91 5.41
C MET A 71 17.08 -8.75 6.00
N GLU A 72 17.20 -8.47 7.30
CA GLU A 72 16.57 -7.33 7.97
C GLU A 72 17.03 -5.99 7.36
N LEU A 73 18.34 -5.84 7.12
CA LEU A 73 18.92 -4.68 6.44
C LEU A 73 18.39 -4.54 5.01
N THR A 74 18.29 -5.64 4.27
CA THR A 74 17.76 -5.64 2.90
C THR A 74 16.29 -5.25 2.87
N LEU A 75 15.47 -5.78 3.79
CA LEU A 75 14.07 -5.41 3.92
C LEU A 75 13.93 -3.92 4.24
N LYS A 76 14.77 -3.38 5.14
CA LYS A 76 14.79 -1.95 5.47
C LYS A 76 15.10 -1.10 4.23
N MET A 77 16.12 -1.47 3.46
CA MET A 77 16.45 -0.77 2.20
C MET A 77 15.30 -0.80 1.20
N MET A 78 14.59 -1.93 1.12
CA MET A 78 13.41 -2.07 0.26
C MET A 78 12.27 -1.14 0.71
N VAL A 79 11.96 -1.09 2.01
CA VAL A 79 10.96 -0.19 2.58
C VAL A 79 11.30 1.28 2.30
N ASP A 80 12.56 1.66 2.52
CA ASP A 80 13.03 3.02 2.24
C ASP A 80 12.88 3.38 0.75
N ALA A 81 13.19 2.45 -0.15
CA ALA A 81 13.04 2.64 -1.59
C ALA A 81 11.56 2.78 -2.00
N LEU A 82 10.68 1.93 -1.48
CA LEU A 82 9.23 2.01 -1.72
C LEU A 82 8.65 3.33 -1.20
N THR A 83 9.07 3.77 -0.02
CA THR A 83 8.63 5.05 0.57
C THR A 83 9.01 6.24 -0.30
N LYS A 84 10.24 6.26 -0.85
CA LYS A 84 10.72 7.33 -1.74
C LYS A 84 9.92 7.45 -3.04
N ILE A 85 9.32 6.37 -3.51
CA ILE A 85 8.47 6.36 -4.72
C ILE A 85 6.97 6.54 -4.40
N GLY A 86 6.65 6.90 -3.15
CA GLY A 86 5.30 7.26 -2.73
C GLY A 86 4.45 6.11 -2.22
N ILE A 87 5.06 4.97 -1.87
CA ILE A 87 4.36 3.87 -1.21
C ILE A 87 4.32 4.09 0.30
N SER A 88 3.14 4.00 0.89
CA SER A 88 2.97 3.99 2.35
C SER A 88 2.22 2.74 2.79
N GLU A 89 2.56 2.24 3.97
CA GLU A 89 1.98 1.04 4.56
C GLU A 89 0.69 1.36 5.32
N ILE A 90 -0.27 0.44 5.25
CA ILE A 90 -1.47 0.41 6.08
C ILE A 90 -1.30 -0.77 7.03
N ALA A 91 -0.85 -0.48 8.24
CA ALA A 91 -0.59 -1.46 9.29
C ALA A 91 -1.25 -0.99 10.60
N PRO A 92 -2.57 -1.19 10.75
CA PRO A 92 -3.31 -0.80 11.96
C PRO A 92 -2.88 -1.63 13.18
N GLU A 93 -2.86 -1.01 14.34
CA GLU A 93 -2.51 -1.70 15.58
C GLU A 93 -3.69 -2.54 16.11
N GLU A 94 -3.39 -3.49 16.99
CA GLU A 94 -4.42 -4.22 17.72
C GLU A 94 -5.21 -3.24 18.60
N GLY A 95 -6.53 -3.20 18.44
CA GLY A 95 -7.44 -2.26 19.09
C GLY A 95 -7.86 -1.08 18.21
N ASP A 96 -7.22 -0.85 17.06
CA ASP A 96 -7.64 0.21 16.14
C ASP A 96 -9.03 -0.06 15.56
N ALA A 97 -9.78 1.01 15.27
CA ALA A 97 -11.09 0.90 14.65
C ALA A 97 -10.99 0.34 13.23
N PHE A 98 -11.85 -0.63 12.91
CA PHE A 98 -11.97 -1.12 11.54
C PHE A 98 -12.50 -0.01 10.61
N ASN A 99 -11.86 0.14 9.45
CA ASN A 99 -12.24 1.10 8.41
C ASN A 99 -12.27 0.38 7.06
N ALA A 100 -13.46 0.25 6.47
CA ALA A 100 -13.66 -0.47 5.20
C ALA A 100 -12.97 0.19 3.99
N ASP A 101 -12.58 1.46 4.07
CA ASP A 101 -11.84 2.14 3.00
C ASP A 101 -10.38 1.67 2.92
N PHE A 102 -9.82 1.15 4.01
CA PHE A 102 -8.41 0.77 4.11
C PHE A 102 -8.18 -0.67 4.54
N HIS A 103 -9.19 -1.31 5.13
CA HIS A 103 -9.10 -2.63 5.73
C HIS A 103 -10.11 -3.59 5.11
N GLN A 104 -9.68 -4.84 4.92
CA GLN A 104 -10.51 -5.96 4.49
C GLN A 104 -10.60 -6.96 5.64
N ALA A 105 -11.78 -7.11 6.22
CA ALA A 105 -12.02 -8.08 7.29
C ALA A 105 -12.07 -9.51 6.71
N MET A 106 -11.11 -10.35 7.10
CA MET A 106 -11.05 -11.75 6.69
C MET A 106 -11.89 -12.66 7.61
N SER A 107 -12.07 -12.24 8.86
CA SER A 107 -12.85 -12.96 9.87
C SER A 107 -13.41 -11.97 10.89
N MET A 108 -14.60 -12.27 11.41
CA MET A 108 -15.21 -11.57 12.54
C MET A 108 -15.49 -12.58 13.65
N GLN A 109 -14.93 -12.36 14.84
CA GLN A 109 -15.02 -13.30 15.96
C GLN A 109 -15.36 -12.58 17.27
N GLU A 110 -16.14 -13.22 18.13
CA GLU A 110 -16.38 -12.72 19.49
C GLU A 110 -15.14 -13.00 20.33
N ILE A 111 -14.43 -11.94 20.72
CA ILE A 111 -13.19 -12.04 21.50
C ILE A 111 -13.42 -11.43 22.87
N PRO A 112 -13.34 -12.22 23.96
CA PRO A 112 -13.51 -11.71 25.32
C PRO A 112 -12.55 -10.57 25.62
N GLY A 113 -13.09 -9.44 26.09
CA GLY A 113 -12.29 -8.28 26.48
C GLY A 113 -11.85 -7.36 25.34
N LYS A 114 -12.29 -7.61 24.10
CA LYS A 114 -12.09 -6.69 22.96
C LYS A 114 -13.36 -5.92 22.63
N GLU A 115 -13.21 -4.68 22.19
CA GLU A 115 -14.32 -3.85 21.74
C GLU A 115 -14.81 -4.29 20.36
N SER A 116 -16.12 -4.25 20.14
CA SER A 116 -16.72 -4.59 18.85
C SER A 116 -16.23 -3.64 17.76
N ASN A 117 -16.04 -4.16 16.54
CA ASN A 117 -15.56 -3.43 15.36
C ASN A 117 -14.13 -2.87 15.50
N THR A 118 -13.30 -3.48 16.35
CA THR A 118 -11.86 -3.21 16.45
C THR A 118 -11.01 -4.31 15.83
N ILE A 119 -9.81 -3.95 15.42
CA ILE A 119 -8.84 -4.85 14.79
C ILE A 119 -8.17 -5.68 15.87
N VAL A 120 -8.07 -6.98 15.61
CA VAL A 120 -7.49 -7.97 16.52
C VAL A 120 -6.09 -8.35 16.05
N ALA A 121 -5.92 -8.49 14.75
CA ALA A 121 -4.63 -8.84 14.15
C ALA A 121 -4.61 -8.43 12.68
N ILE A 122 -3.42 -8.07 12.19
CA ILE A 122 -3.13 -7.94 10.77
C ILE A 122 -2.68 -9.29 10.24
N MET A 123 -3.37 -9.80 9.23
CA MET A 123 -2.98 -10.99 8.48
C MET A 123 -2.06 -10.63 7.31
N GLN A 124 -2.29 -9.47 6.70
CA GLN A 124 -1.46 -8.93 5.64
C GLN A 124 -1.55 -7.41 5.65
N LYS A 125 -0.40 -6.73 5.55
CA LYS A 125 -0.31 -5.28 5.49
C LYS A 125 -0.95 -4.75 4.20
N GLY A 126 -1.62 -3.60 4.29
CA GLY A 126 -2.12 -2.86 3.13
C GLY A 126 -1.11 -1.82 2.65
N TYR A 127 -1.36 -1.24 1.48
CA TYR A 127 -0.48 -0.20 0.93
C TYR A 127 -1.26 0.86 0.14
N LEU A 128 -0.77 2.09 0.18
CA LEU A 128 -1.19 3.22 -0.65
C LEU A 128 -0.06 3.58 -1.62
N LEU A 129 -0.40 4.05 -2.82
CA LEU A 129 0.50 4.76 -3.74
C LEU A 129 0.02 6.19 -3.86
N ASN A 130 0.80 7.12 -3.29
CA ASN A 130 0.49 8.54 -3.29
C ASN A 130 -0.98 8.82 -2.89
N GLU A 131 -1.40 8.25 -1.76
CA GLU A 131 -2.75 8.30 -1.15
C GLU A 131 -3.82 7.43 -1.82
N ARG A 132 -3.54 6.83 -2.98
CA ARG A 132 -4.47 5.90 -3.64
C ARG A 132 -4.28 4.49 -3.11
N LEU A 133 -5.36 3.84 -2.69
CA LEU A 133 -5.33 2.45 -2.24
C LEU A 133 -4.81 1.52 -3.35
N LEU A 134 -3.72 0.80 -3.05
CA LEU A 134 -3.22 -0.30 -3.89
C LEU A 134 -3.84 -1.63 -3.45
N ARG A 135 -3.77 -1.90 -2.14
CA ARG A 135 -4.28 -3.11 -1.52
C ARG A 135 -4.70 -2.78 -0.08
N PRO A 136 -5.90 -3.20 0.37
CA PRO A 136 -6.30 -3.04 1.77
C PRO A 136 -5.46 -3.92 2.70
N ALA A 137 -5.37 -3.54 3.97
CA ALA A 137 -4.82 -4.42 4.99
C ALA A 137 -5.83 -5.54 5.27
N MET A 138 -5.41 -6.80 5.19
CA MET A 138 -6.26 -7.92 5.57
C MET A 138 -6.18 -8.09 7.09
N VAL A 139 -7.31 -8.01 7.77
CA VAL A 139 -7.38 -7.97 9.24
C VAL A 139 -8.40 -8.96 9.79
N MET A 140 -8.21 -9.36 11.04
CA MET A 140 -9.25 -9.98 11.86
C MET A 140 -9.91 -8.90 12.72
N VAL A 141 -11.23 -8.94 12.83
CA VAL A 141 -12.02 -7.92 13.55
C VAL A 141 -12.80 -8.58 14.67
N ALA A 142 -12.87 -7.93 15.82
CA ALA A 142 -13.74 -8.34 16.92
C ALA A 142 -15.19 -8.03 16.57
N LYS A 143 -16.07 -9.02 16.71
CA LYS A 143 -17.51 -8.87 16.51
C LYS A 143 -18.15 -8.15 17.68
#